data_AF-A0A6P6Y6D9-F1
#
_entry.id   AF-A0A6P6Y6D9-F1
#
_cell.length_a   1.000
_cell.length_b   1.000
_cell.length_c   1.000
_cell.angle_alpha   90.00
_cell.angle_beta   90.00
_cell.angle_gamma   90.00
#
_symmetry.space_group_name_H-M   'P 1'
#
loop_
_entity.id
_entity.type
_entity.pdbx_description
1 polymer ?
#
loop_
_entity_poly.entity_id
_entity_poly.type
_entity_poly.pdbx_seq_one_letter_code
_entity_poly.pdbx_strand_id
1 'polypeptide(L)'
;MIICQVFGYFLAEFFPPQDILNKCIGEFLSKQQNHYKYLIEILFIIYSKLQIDCQHTDDTGEDWVILSLSSFTQLVPISHALWALTCFLICASHNHWIRSCYYYFQNRFGKFNEHDKRAFFTICNNFYNEIKSDDNKMSFIKTFQKAACVPNSPYFEVLQYLWDDINL
;
A
#
# COMPACT_ATOMS: atom_id res chain seq x y z
N MET A 1 -7.45 18.53 4.80
CA MET A 1 -7.56 18.27 3.35
C MET A 1 -6.71 19.28 2.58
N ILE A 2 -7.07 20.58 2.51
CA ILE A 2 -6.30 21.58 1.73
C ILE A 2 -4.81 21.65 2.15
N ILE A 3 -4.52 21.71 3.45
CA ILE A 3 -3.13 21.77 3.94
C ILE A 3 -2.32 20.54 3.52
N CYS A 4 -2.92 19.34 3.57
CA CYS A 4 -2.24 18.09 3.22
C CYS A 4 -2.01 17.97 1.72
N GLN A 5 -2.93 18.49 0.91
CA GLN A 5 -2.79 18.55 -0.54
C GLN A 5 -1.66 19.51 -0.92
N VAL A 6 -1.72 20.75 -0.44
CA VAL A 6 -0.68 21.76 -0.69
C VAL A 6 0.68 21.27 -0.19
N PHE A 7 0.73 20.66 0.99
CA PHE A 7 1.96 20.10 1.55
C PHE A 7 2.48 18.91 0.75
N GLY A 8 1.60 18.01 0.27
CA GLY A 8 1.98 16.88 -0.57
C GLY A 8 2.59 17.34 -1.91
N TYR A 9 1.96 18.32 -2.57
CA TYR A 9 2.52 18.92 -3.79
C TYR A 9 3.84 19.65 -3.52
N PHE A 10 3.91 20.45 -2.46
CA PHE A 10 5.13 21.13 -2.05
C PHE A 10 6.26 20.12 -1.79
N LEU A 11 6.00 19.04 -1.06
CA LEU A 11 7.02 18.03 -0.82
C LEU A 11 7.50 17.41 -2.14
N ALA A 12 6.56 17.02 -3.01
CA ALA A 12 6.86 16.36 -4.27
C ALA A 12 7.61 17.27 -5.28
N GLU A 13 7.46 18.59 -5.20
CA GLU A 13 8.19 19.53 -6.05
C GLU A 13 9.60 19.86 -5.54
N PHE A 14 9.82 19.88 -4.23
CA PHE A 14 11.05 20.40 -3.63
C PHE A 14 12.03 19.32 -3.15
N PHE A 15 11.60 18.06 -3.01
CA PHE A 15 12.42 16.99 -2.46
C PHE A 15 12.43 15.75 -3.35
N PRO A 16 13.50 14.94 -3.32
CA PRO A 16 13.52 13.65 -3.99
C PRO A 16 12.38 12.75 -3.47
N PRO A 17 11.59 12.12 -4.35
CA PRO A 17 10.43 11.33 -3.91
C PRO A 17 10.77 10.21 -2.93
N GLN A 18 11.94 9.57 -3.08
CA GLN A 18 12.41 8.51 -2.19
C GLN A 18 12.62 9.00 -0.73
N ASP A 19 13.16 10.21 -0.55
CA ASP A 19 13.39 10.78 0.78
C ASP A 19 12.06 11.08 1.48
N ILE A 20 11.09 11.59 0.72
CA ILE A 20 9.77 11.92 1.25
C ILE A 20 9.00 10.64 1.58
N LEU A 21 9.02 9.63 0.70
CA LEU A 21 8.35 8.35 0.94
C LEU A 21 8.84 7.70 2.23
N ASN A 22 10.16 7.63 2.43
CA ASN A 22 10.73 7.09 3.67
C ASN A 22 10.24 7.80 4.91
N LYS A 23 10.23 9.14 4.87
CA LYS A 23 9.78 9.95 6.00
C LYS A 23 8.29 9.80 6.24
N CYS A 24 7.47 9.82 5.19
CA CYS A 24 6.02 9.65 5.28
C CYS A 24 5.64 8.25 5.78
N ILE A 25 6.31 7.19 5.32
CA ILE A 25 6.10 5.82 5.78
C ILE A 25 6.53 5.69 7.24
N GLY A 26 7.68 6.25 7.62
CA GLY A 26 8.13 6.29 9.03
C GLY A 26 7.13 7.00 9.95
N GLU A 27 6.63 8.15 9.54
CA GLU A 27 5.58 8.90 10.26
C GLU A 27 4.24 8.16 10.29
N PHE A 28 3.93 7.40 9.24
CA PHE A 28 2.72 6.57 9.18
C PHE A 28 2.80 5.39 10.16
N LEU A 29 3.97 4.79 10.31
CA LEU A 29 4.19 3.66 11.22
C LEU A 29 4.44 4.10 12.68
N SER A 30 4.61 5.40 12.92
CA SER A 30 4.86 5.95 14.25
C SER A 30 3.68 5.73 15.20
N LYS A 31 3.98 5.29 16.43
CA LYS A 31 2.99 5.09 17.50
C LYS A 31 2.29 6.38 17.96
N GLN A 32 2.87 7.54 17.65
CA GLN A 32 2.33 8.85 18.04
C GLN A 32 1.39 9.43 16.98
N GLN A 33 1.20 8.74 15.86
CA GLN A 33 0.43 9.26 14.74
C GLN A 33 -1.07 9.19 15.00
N ASN A 34 -1.77 10.33 14.92
CA ASN A 34 -3.22 10.41 15.06
C ASN A 34 -3.93 10.74 13.73
N HIS A 35 -3.17 11.02 12.68
CA HIS A 35 -3.66 11.60 11.43
C HIS A 35 -3.36 10.75 10.18
N TYR A 36 -3.52 9.43 10.30
CA TYR A 36 -3.26 8.46 9.22
C TYR A 36 -3.93 8.79 7.87
N LYS A 37 -5.16 9.33 7.91
CA LYS A 37 -5.89 9.74 6.70
C LYS A 37 -5.18 10.84 5.90
N TYR A 38 -4.46 11.73 6.57
CA TYR A 38 -3.73 12.81 5.91
C TYR A 38 -2.38 12.33 5.37
N LEU A 39 -1.69 11.46 6.11
CA LEU A 39 -0.45 10.87 5.62
C LEU A 39 -0.66 10.00 4.39
N ILE A 40 -1.74 9.21 4.35
CA ILE A 40 -2.05 8.40 3.17
C ILE A 40 -2.46 9.26 1.97
N GLU A 41 -2.98 10.47 2.18
CA GLU A 41 -3.25 11.47 1.13
C GLU A 41 -1.95 12.02 0.55
N ILE A 42 -1.01 12.37 1.42
CA ILE A 42 0.33 12.81 1.02
C ILE A 42 1.03 11.70 0.23
N LEU A 43 0.99 10.45 0.72
CA LEU A 43 1.54 9.29 0.00
C LEU A 43 0.89 9.11 -1.38
N PHE A 44 -0.43 9.25 -1.49
CA PHE A 44 -1.13 9.14 -2.78
C PHE A 44 -0.66 10.20 -3.79
N ILE A 45 -0.47 11.44 -3.34
CA ILE A 45 0.03 12.54 -4.18
C ILE A 45 1.47 12.27 -4.64
N ILE A 46 2.35 11.86 -3.71
CA ILE A 46 3.76 11.57 -4.02
C ILE A 46 3.87 10.39 -5.01
N TYR A 47 3.14 9.30 -4.78
CA TYR A 47 3.13 8.16 -5.71
C TYR A 47 2.55 8.54 -7.08
N SER A 48 1.53 9.39 -7.12
CA SER A 48 1.00 9.89 -8.41
C SER A 48 2.06 10.68 -9.18
N LYS A 49 2.85 11.50 -8.49
CA LYS A 49 3.94 12.27 -9.10
C LYS A 49 5.08 11.36 -9.55
N LEU A 50 5.48 10.41 -8.72
CA LEU A 50 6.44 9.36 -9.05
C LEU A 50 6.06 8.59 -10.31
N GLN A 51 4.81 8.14 -10.41
CA GLN A 51 4.36 7.41 -11.60
C GLN A 51 4.42 8.26 -12.88
N ILE A 52 4.21 9.58 -12.78
CA ILE A 52 4.34 10.49 -13.93
C ILE A 52 5.82 10.68 -14.28
N ASP A 53 6.68 10.89 -13.29
CA ASP A 53 8.10 11.18 -13.52
C ASP A 53 8.88 9.91 -13.95
N CYS A 54 8.49 8.74 -13.45
CA CYS A 54 9.08 7.44 -13.76
C CYS A 54 8.51 6.79 -15.04
N GLN A 55 7.55 7.41 -15.75
CA GLN A 55 7.06 6.89 -17.04
C GLN A 55 8.17 6.69 -18.09
N HIS A 56 9.34 7.31 -17.88
CA HIS A 56 10.50 7.26 -18.76
C HIS A 56 11.71 6.51 -18.18
N THR A 57 11.59 5.89 -16.99
CA THR A 57 12.66 5.15 -16.31
C THR A 57 12.20 3.74 -15.95
N ASP A 58 13.08 2.74 -16.00
CA ASP A 58 12.75 1.36 -15.59
C ASP A 58 12.55 1.18 -14.07
N ASP A 59 12.75 2.23 -13.27
CA ASP A 59 12.49 2.22 -11.83
C ASP A 59 10.98 2.40 -11.55
N THR A 60 10.29 1.29 -11.31
CA THR A 60 8.84 1.25 -11.06
C THR A 60 8.47 1.53 -9.60
N GLY A 61 9.44 1.79 -8.71
CA GLY A 61 9.20 2.03 -7.28
C GLY A 61 8.66 0.80 -6.53
N GLU A 62 8.62 -0.38 -7.17
CA GLU A 62 8.14 -1.64 -6.62
C GLU A 62 8.95 -2.07 -5.37
N ASP A 63 10.28 -1.91 -5.41
CA ASP A 63 11.18 -2.30 -4.32
C ASP A 63 10.80 -1.64 -2.99
N TRP A 64 10.47 -0.35 -3.04
CA TRP A 64 10.06 0.42 -1.87
C TRP A 64 8.74 -0.09 -1.28
N VAL A 65 7.80 -0.47 -2.13
CA VAL A 65 6.53 -1.05 -1.71
C VAL A 65 6.81 -2.36 -0.98
N ILE A 66 7.59 -3.26 -1.60
CA ILE A 66 7.94 -4.57 -1.03
C ILE A 66 8.64 -4.45 0.33
N LEU A 67 9.62 -3.56 0.47
CA LEU A 67 10.32 -3.32 1.73
C LEU A 67 9.36 -2.86 2.84
N SER A 68 8.41 -1.99 2.48
CA SER A 68 7.48 -1.38 3.43
C SER A 68 6.37 -2.32 3.89
N LEU A 69 5.96 -3.29 3.06
CA LEU A 69 4.85 -4.22 3.36
C LEU A 69 5.01 -4.92 4.72
N SER A 70 6.23 -5.34 5.05
CA SER A 70 6.54 -6.02 6.31
C SER A 70 6.22 -5.18 7.54
N SER A 71 6.33 -3.87 7.43
CA SER A 71 6.04 -2.94 8.52
C SER A 71 4.54 -2.69 8.67
N PHE A 72 3.82 -2.61 7.55
CA PHE A 72 2.37 -2.42 7.57
C PHE A 72 1.62 -3.64 8.10
N THR A 73 2.08 -4.87 7.83
CA THR A 73 1.44 -6.09 8.34
C THR A 73 1.49 -6.23 9.86
N GLN A 74 2.44 -5.54 10.51
CA GLN A 74 2.65 -5.53 11.96
C GLN A 74 1.82 -4.47 12.70
N LEU A 75 1.07 -3.64 11.97
CA LEU A 75 0.22 -2.62 12.57
C LEU A 75 -0.91 -3.24 13.41
N VAL A 76 -1.31 -2.54 14.47
CA VAL A 76 -2.37 -2.97 15.40
C VAL A 76 -3.32 -1.79 15.62
N PRO A 77 -4.66 -2.00 15.63
CA PRO A 77 -5.37 -3.27 15.44
C PRO A 77 -5.33 -3.78 13.99
N ILE A 78 -5.67 -5.06 13.77
CA ILE A 78 -5.65 -5.69 12.42
C ILE A 78 -6.50 -4.94 11.38
N SER A 79 -7.61 -4.33 11.82
CA SER A 79 -8.44 -3.47 10.97
C SER A 79 -7.68 -2.26 10.44
N HIS A 80 -6.79 -1.68 11.25
CA HIS A 80 -5.92 -0.58 10.85
C HIS A 80 -4.83 -1.06 9.89
N ALA A 81 -4.22 -2.21 10.16
CA ALA A 81 -3.21 -2.80 9.28
C ALA A 81 -3.74 -3.06 7.86
N LEU A 82 -4.92 -3.67 7.76
CA LEU A 82 -5.53 -3.97 6.46
C LEU A 82 -6.01 -2.73 5.73
N TRP A 83 -6.59 -1.77 6.45
CA TRP A 83 -6.93 -0.47 5.85
C TRP A 83 -5.68 0.22 5.29
N ALA A 84 -4.61 0.27 6.08
CA ALA A 84 -3.35 0.89 5.69
C ALA A 84 -2.72 0.21 4.47
N LEU A 85 -2.62 -1.12 4.49
CA LEU A 85 -2.13 -1.93 3.36
C LEU A 85 -2.97 -1.72 2.11
N THR A 86 -4.29 -1.73 2.25
CA THR A 86 -5.22 -1.53 1.13
C THR A 86 -4.98 -0.18 0.48
N CYS A 87 -4.99 0.91 1.27
CA CYS A 87 -4.74 2.24 0.74
C CYS A 87 -3.32 2.38 0.17
N PHE A 88 -2.31 1.80 0.82
CA PHE A 88 -0.93 1.84 0.36
C PHE A 88 -0.74 1.14 -1.00
N LEU A 89 -1.31 -0.06 -1.17
CA LEU A 89 -1.28 -0.79 -2.43
C LEU A 89 -2.08 -0.06 -3.54
N ILE A 90 -3.19 0.60 -3.19
CA ILE A 90 -3.91 1.47 -4.13
C ILE A 90 -3.01 2.63 -4.59
N CYS A 91 -2.26 3.27 -3.67
CA CYS A 91 -1.32 4.33 -4.01
C CYS A 91 -0.21 3.85 -4.94
N ALA A 92 0.26 2.61 -4.77
CA ALA A 92 1.33 2.02 -5.57
C ALA A 92 0.87 1.44 -6.91
N SER A 93 -0.42 1.12 -7.07
CA SER A 93 -0.93 0.47 -8.28
C SER A 93 -0.87 1.37 -9.52
N HIS A 94 -0.54 0.76 -10.66
CA HIS A 94 -0.58 1.38 -11.99
C HIS A 94 -1.97 1.28 -12.65
N ASN A 95 -2.84 0.41 -12.14
CA ASN A 95 -4.21 0.25 -12.62
C ASN A 95 -5.09 1.45 -12.20
N HIS A 96 -5.48 2.27 -13.19
CA HIS A 96 -6.34 3.44 -12.99
C HIS A 96 -7.66 3.12 -12.25
N TRP A 97 -8.25 1.94 -12.47
CA TRP A 97 -9.50 1.54 -11.80
C TRP A 97 -9.32 1.27 -10.31
N ILE A 98 -8.15 0.75 -9.91
CA ILE A 98 -7.84 0.56 -8.50
C ILE A 98 -7.54 1.90 -7.85
N ARG A 99 -6.76 2.76 -8.52
CA ARG A 99 -6.45 4.11 -8.05
C ARG A 99 -7.70 4.95 -7.81
N SER A 100 -8.72 4.84 -8.68
CA SER A 100 -9.97 5.61 -8.53
C SER A 100 -10.77 5.21 -7.28
N CYS A 101 -10.55 4.01 -6.73
CA CYS A 101 -11.16 3.56 -5.48
C CYS A 101 -10.54 4.20 -4.23
N TYR A 102 -9.46 4.99 -4.36
CA TYR A 102 -8.71 5.54 -3.24
C TYR A 102 -9.58 6.27 -2.20
N TYR A 103 -10.39 7.25 -2.63
CA TYR A 103 -11.21 8.06 -1.73
C TYR A 103 -12.27 7.23 -1.00
N TYR A 104 -12.75 6.16 -1.62
CA TYR A 104 -13.67 5.23 -0.97
C TYR A 104 -12.99 4.55 0.22
N PHE A 105 -11.80 3.96 0.03
CA PHE A 105 -11.08 3.25 1.09
C PHE A 105 -10.53 4.19 2.16
N GLN A 106 -10.03 5.38 1.80
CA GLN A 106 -9.55 6.37 2.77
C GLN A 106 -10.62 6.72 3.83
N ASN A 107 -11.89 6.80 3.42
CA ASN A 107 -13.00 7.11 4.31
C ASN A 107 -13.44 5.94 5.20
N ARG A 108 -12.94 4.73 4.97
CA ARG A 108 -13.26 3.52 5.73
C ARG A 108 -12.26 3.20 6.83
N PHE A 109 -11.45 4.18 7.25
CA PHE A 109 -10.52 4.04 8.37
C PHE A 109 -11.16 3.35 9.59
N GLY A 110 -10.50 2.29 10.07
CA GLY A 110 -10.91 1.52 11.25
C GLY A 110 -12.06 0.53 11.01
N LYS A 111 -12.66 0.49 9.81
CA LYS A 111 -13.69 -0.50 9.44
C LYS A 111 -13.03 -1.77 8.91
N PHE A 112 -13.61 -2.91 9.25
CA PHE A 112 -13.14 -4.22 8.80
C PHE A 112 -14.32 -5.16 8.57
N ASN A 113 -14.93 -5.04 7.40
CA ASN A 113 -16.04 -5.90 6.99
C ASN A 113 -15.58 -6.90 5.91
N GLU A 114 -16.40 -7.92 5.64
CA GLU A 114 -16.14 -8.90 4.57
C GLU A 114 -15.92 -8.26 3.19
N HIS A 115 -16.62 -7.15 2.90
CA HIS A 115 -16.39 -6.40 1.66
C HIS A 115 -14.99 -5.76 1.61
N ASP A 116 -14.49 -5.26 2.73
CA ASP A 116 -13.16 -4.64 2.81
C ASP A 116 -12.06 -5.71 2.67
N LYS A 117 -12.28 -6.90 3.26
CA LYS A 117 -11.41 -8.08 3.06
C LYS A 117 -11.32 -8.49 1.59
N ARG A 118 -12.46 -8.69 0.92
CA ARG A 118 -12.49 -9.11 -0.49
C ARG A 118 -11.79 -8.09 -1.39
N ALA A 119 -12.07 -6.81 -1.18
CA ALA A 119 -11.40 -5.76 -1.95
C ALA A 119 -9.89 -5.75 -1.71
N PHE A 120 -9.45 -5.95 -0.47
CA PHE A 120 -8.03 -6.09 -0.15
C PHE A 120 -7.38 -7.25 -0.93
N PHE A 121 -8.03 -8.42 -1.01
CA PHE A 121 -7.51 -9.57 -1.77
C PHE A 121 -7.37 -9.25 -3.26
N THR A 122 -8.40 -8.63 -3.86
CA THR A 122 -8.35 -8.21 -5.26
C THR A 122 -7.22 -7.21 -5.51
N ILE A 123 -7.00 -6.26 -4.60
CA ILE A 123 -5.93 -5.26 -4.71
C ILE A 123 -4.55 -5.91 -4.56
N CYS A 124 -4.38 -6.85 -3.61
CA CYS A 124 -3.16 -7.64 -3.48
C CYS A 124 -2.85 -8.43 -4.74
N ASN A 125 -3.84 -9.10 -5.32
CA ASN A 125 -3.68 -9.87 -6.54
C ASN A 125 -3.31 -9.00 -7.74
N ASN A 126 -3.99 -7.87 -7.92
CA ASN A 126 -3.63 -6.93 -8.98
C ASN A 126 -2.20 -6.43 -8.81
N PHE A 127 -1.81 -6.02 -7.60
CA PHE A 127 -0.43 -5.57 -7.35
C PHE A 127 0.57 -6.69 -7.63
N TYR A 128 0.31 -7.92 -7.20
CA TYR A 128 1.17 -9.07 -7.48
C TYR A 128 1.38 -9.30 -8.99
N ASN A 129 0.34 -9.11 -9.80
CA ASN A 129 0.41 -9.21 -11.26
C ASN A 129 1.13 -8.03 -11.92
N GLU A 130 1.15 -6.86 -11.28
CA GLU A 130 1.90 -5.69 -11.75
C GLU A 130 3.41 -5.82 -11.49
N ILE A 131 3.83 -6.59 -10.47
CA ILE A 131 5.26 -6.80 -10.15
C ILE A 131 5.95 -7.48 -11.34
N LYS A 132 7.05 -6.88 -11.82
CA LYS A 132 7.82 -7.43 -12.95
C LYS A 132 8.90 -8.43 -12.50
N SER A 133 9.52 -8.17 -11.36
CA SER A 133 10.63 -8.97 -10.83
C SER A 133 10.15 -10.20 -10.05
N ASP A 134 10.66 -11.39 -10.40
CA ASP A 134 10.34 -12.63 -9.70
C ASP A 134 10.85 -12.62 -8.24
N ASP A 135 11.97 -11.95 -7.98
CA ASP A 135 12.49 -11.77 -6.62
C ASP A 135 11.54 -10.93 -5.75
N ASN A 136 10.92 -9.90 -6.36
CA ASN A 136 9.92 -9.07 -5.70
C ASN A 136 8.61 -9.82 -5.48
N LYS A 137 8.16 -10.64 -6.45
CA LYS A 137 7.00 -11.53 -6.27
C LYS A 137 7.21 -12.50 -5.12
N MET A 138 8.39 -13.12 -5.06
CA MET A 138 8.71 -14.04 -3.97
C MET A 138 8.79 -13.32 -2.62
N SER A 139 9.37 -12.11 -2.59
CA SER A 139 9.45 -11.28 -1.38
C SER A 139 8.07 -10.82 -0.90
N PHE A 140 7.16 -10.50 -1.82
CA PHE A 140 5.76 -10.22 -1.54
C PHE A 140 5.09 -11.41 -0.84
N ILE A 141 5.16 -12.60 -1.43
CA ILE A 141 4.58 -13.84 -0.86
C ILE A 141 5.17 -14.13 0.52
N LYS A 142 6.50 -14.08 0.66
CA LYS A 142 7.18 -14.33 1.94
C LYS A 142 6.75 -13.35 3.03
N THR A 143 6.45 -12.11 2.67
CA THR A 143 5.97 -11.09 3.63
C THR A 143 4.60 -11.47 4.19
N PHE A 144 3.67 -11.87 3.33
CA PHE A 144 2.35 -12.35 3.76
C PHE A 144 2.42 -13.69 4.50
N GLN A 145 3.30 -14.60 4.10
CA GLN A 145 3.53 -15.86 4.83
C GLN A 145 3.97 -15.63 6.27
N LYS A 146 4.93 -14.71 6.49
CA LYS A 146 5.36 -14.33 7.84
C LYS A 146 4.22 -13.72 8.65
N ALA A 147 3.40 -12.88 8.04
CA ALA A 147 2.25 -12.25 8.69
C ALA A 147 1.10 -13.25 8.97
N ALA A 148 0.98 -14.31 8.18
CA ALA A 148 0.00 -15.38 8.34
C ALA A 148 0.34 -16.36 9.47
N CYS A 149 1.58 -16.35 10.01
CA CYS A 149 1.96 -17.20 11.14
C CYS A 149 1.17 -16.88 12.43
N VAL A 150 0.50 -15.73 12.50
CA VAL A 150 -0.37 -15.38 13.63
C VAL A 150 -1.71 -16.15 13.50
N PRO A 151 -2.19 -16.86 14.54
CA PRO A 151 -3.46 -17.59 14.49
C PRO A 151 -4.65 -16.67 14.14
N ASN A 152 -5.57 -17.14 13.29
CA ASN A 152 -6.72 -16.37 12.75
C ASN A 152 -6.34 -15.08 12.01
N SER A 153 -5.15 -15.06 11.42
CA SER A 153 -4.70 -13.94 10.61
C SER A 153 -5.42 -13.89 9.25
N PRO A 154 -6.00 -12.73 8.87
CA PRO A 154 -6.62 -12.55 7.55
C PRO A 154 -5.60 -12.60 6.41
N TYR A 155 -4.30 -12.55 6.71
CA TYR A 155 -3.24 -12.70 5.72
C TYR A 155 -3.13 -14.14 5.17
N PHE A 156 -3.66 -15.15 5.88
CA PHE A 156 -3.70 -16.52 5.38
C PHE A 156 -4.66 -16.64 4.19
N GLU A 157 -5.84 -16.02 4.28
CA GLU A 157 -6.84 -16.00 3.21
C GLU A 157 -6.32 -15.29 1.94
N VAL A 158 -5.50 -14.24 2.09
CA VAL A 158 -4.82 -13.57 0.96
C VAL A 158 -3.94 -14.57 0.20
N LEU A 159 -3.16 -15.37 0.93
CA LEU A 159 -2.27 -16.34 0.30
C LEU A 159 -3.09 -17.37 -0.46
N GLN A 160 -4.15 -17.93 0.13
CA GLN A 160 -5.03 -18.88 -0.58
C GLN A 160 -5.57 -18.28 -1.87
N TYR A 161 -6.08 -17.04 -1.82
CA TYR A 161 -6.58 -16.34 -2.99
C TYR A 161 -5.51 -16.16 -4.09
N LEU A 162 -4.28 -15.79 -3.72
CA LEU A 162 -3.18 -15.67 -4.67
C LEU A 162 -2.76 -17.02 -5.27
N TRP A 163 -2.73 -18.09 -4.46
CA TRP A 163 -2.38 -19.43 -4.91
C TRP A 163 -3.41 -20.03 -5.87
N ASP A 164 -4.70 -19.75 -5.65
CA ASP A 164 -5.78 -20.21 -6.52
C ASP A 164 -5.66 -19.55 -7.92
N ASP A 165 -5.35 -18.25 -7.98
CA ASP A 165 -5.16 -17.52 -9.24
C ASP A 165 -3.86 -17.90 -9.99
N ILE A 166 -2.80 -18.32 -9.29
CA ILE A 166 -1.52 -18.72 -9.93
C ILE A 166 -1.61 -20.12 -10.57
N ASN A 167 -2.48 -21.00 -10.08
CA ASN A 167 -2.61 -22.39 -10.54
C ASN A 167 -3.79 -22.63 -11.50
N LEU A 168 -4.43 -21.55 -11.98
CA LEU A 168 -5.45 -21.54 -13.03
C LEU A 168 -4.86 -21.14 -14.39
#